data_AF-A0A6I9RI09-F1
#
_entry.id   AF-A0A6I9RI09-F1
#
_cell.length_a   1.000
_cell.length_b   1.000
_cell.length_c   1.000
_cell.angle_alpha   90.00
_cell.angle_beta   90.00
_cell.angle_gamma   90.00
#
_symmetry.space_group_name_H-M   'P 1'
#
loop_
_entity.id
_entity.type
_entity.pdbx_description
1 polymer ?
#
loop_
_entity_poly.entity_id
_entity_poly.type
_entity_poly.pdbx_seq_one_letter_code
_entity_poly.pdbx_strand_id
1 'polypeptide(L)'
;MDPDAVAKAFVEHYYRTFDSNRAGLANLYQDGSMLTFEGAKTQGAQAIAAKLASLPFQQCMHNISTVDCQPSGPAGGMVVFVSGSLQLAGEQHPLKFSQDIPILDGAYMLLPEPPHVWLTKHVSQVGVF
;
A
#
# COMPACT_ATOMS: atom_id res chain seq x y z
N MET A 1 9.00 7.93 19.08
CA MET A 1 9.27 7.89 17.62
C MET A 1 8.27 8.83 16.97
N ASP A 2 8.67 9.66 16.02
CA ASP A 2 7.73 10.57 15.32
C ASP A 2 6.91 9.76 14.29
N PRO A 3 5.57 9.63 14.45
CA PRO A 3 4.70 8.88 13.54
C PRO A 3 4.85 9.29 12.07
N ASP A 4 4.97 10.59 11.81
CA ASP A 4 5.12 11.13 10.46
C ASP A 4 6.44 10.70 9.82
N ALA A 5 7.53 10.70 10.59
CA ALA A 5 8.82 10.23 10.12
C ALA A 5 8.81 8.73 9.80
N VAL A 6 8.13 7.92 10.63
CA VAL A 6 7.97 6.47 10.39
C VAL A 6 7.15 6.21 9.14
N ALA A 7 6.02 6.91 8.98
CA ALA A 7 5.15 6.78 7.82
C ALA A 7 5.90 7.13 6.52
N LYS A 8 6.64 8.25 6.51
CA LYS A 8 7.44 8.67 5.35
C LYS A 8 8.53 7.66 5.00
N ALA A 9 9.27 7.17 6.00
CA ALA A 9 10.30 6.15 5.79
C ALA A 9 9.73 4.83 5.27
N PHE A 10 8.59 4.39 5.81
CA PHE A 10 7.88 3.20 5.34
C PHE A 10 7.41 3.37 3.89
N VAL A 11 6.79 4.51 3.57
CA VAL A 11 6.31 4.84 2.21
C VAL A 11 7.46 4.85 1.22
N GLU A 12 8.56 5.52 1.54
CA GLU A 12 9.75 5.54 0.69
C GLU A 12 10.29 4.13 0.45
N HIS A 13 10.42 3.32 1.51
CA HIS A 13 10.87 1.94 1.39
C HIS A 13 9.92 1.07 0.55
N TYR A 14 8.61 1.18 0.78
CA TYR A 14 7.58 0.42 0.08
C TYR A 14 7.62 0.71 -1.42
N TYR A 15 7.54 1.98 -1.85
CA TYR A 15 7.50 2.30 -3.28
C TYR A 15 8.84 2.08 -3.97
N ARG A 16 9.98 2.36 -3.31
CA ARG A 16 11.30 2.00 -3.86
C ARG A 16 11.42 0.51 -4.10
N THR A 17 10.94 -0.31 -3.16
CA THR A 17 10.93 -1.76 -3.31
C THR A 17 9.96 -2.19 -4.41
N PHE A 18 8.79 -1.56 -4.51
CA PHE A 18 7.83 -1.83 -5.59
C PHE A 18 8.43 -1.62 -6.98
N ASP A 19 9.17 -0.53 -7.15
CA ASP A 19 9.74 -0.11 -8.44
C ASP A 19 10.96 -0.94 -8.85
N SER A 20 11.79 -1.34 -7.87
CA SER A 20 13.08 -2.01 -8.13
C SER A 20 13.10 -3.52 -7.87
N ASN A 21 12.30 -4.01 -6.92
CA ASN A 21 12.25 -5.41 -6.49
C ASN A 21 10.87 -5.78 -5.94
N ARG A 22 9.88 -5.88 -6.84
CA ARG A 22 8.48 -6.13 -6.46
C ARG A 22 8.28 -7.41 -5.64
N ALA A 23 9.12 -8.42 -5.85
CA ALA A 23 9.09 -9.67 -5.07
C ALA A 23 9.43 -9.44 -3.58
N GLY A 24 10.26 -8.44 -3.27
CA GLY A 24 10.64 -8.08 -1.90
C GLY A 24 9.48 -7.55 -1.06
N LEU A 25 8.39 -7.11 -1.68
CA LEU A 25 7.21 -6.59 -0.97
C LEU A 25 6.50 -7.65 -0.14
N ALA A 26 6.67 -8.95 -0.45
CA ALA A 26 6.07 -10.02 0.32
C ALA A 26 6.41 -9.94 1.82
N ASN A 27 7.61 -9.44 2.15
CA ASN A 27 8.08 -9.29 3.53
C ASN A 27 7.40 -8.16 4.31
N LEU A 28 6.70 -7.26 3.62
CA LEU A 28 5.96 -6.15 4.23
C LEU A 28 4.50 -6.54 4.56
N TYR A 29 4.08 -7.74 4.16
CA TYR A 29 2.75 -8.27 4.40
C TYR A 29 2.82 -9.48 5.34
N GLN A 30 1.71 -9.75 6.02
CA GLN A 30 1.50 -10.91 6.89
C GLN A 30 0.34 -11.76 6.35
N ASP A 31 0.11 -12.93 6.94
CA ASP A 31 -1.00 -13.83 6.54
C ASP A 31 -2.38 -13.17 6.73
N GLY A 32 -2.51 -12.31 7.74
CA GLY A 32 -3.72 -11.51 7.98
C GLY A 32 -3.86 -10.26 7.10
N SER A 33 -2.85 -9.93 6.28
CA SER A 33 -2.91 -8.74 5.42
C SER A 33 -3.93 -8.90 4.31
N MET A 34 -4.55 -7.79 3.93
CA MET A 34 -5.50 -7.71 2.82
C MET A 34 -5.04 -6.63 1.85
N LEU A 35 -5.01 -6.95 0.56
CA LEU A 35 -4.91 -5.98 -0.53
C LEU A 35 -6.25 -5.90 -1.26
N THR A 36 -6.84 -4.72 -1.31
CA THR A 36 -7.88 -4.39 -2.28
C THR A 36 -7.22 -3.61 -3.41
N PHE A 37 -7.40 -4.02 -4.66
CA PHE A 37 -6.88 -3.32 -5.84
C PHE A 37 -7.98 -3.28 -6.90
N GLU A 38 -8.44 -2.09 -7.27
CA GLU A 38 -9.53 -1.90 -8.26
C GLU A 38 -10.79 -2.74 -7.91
N GLY A 39 -11.16 -2.75 -6.61
CA GLY A 39 -12.29 -3.54 -6.09
C GLY A 39 -12.00 -5.03 -5.84
N ALA A 40 -10.91 -5.59 -6.36
CA ALA A 40 -10.54 -6.98 -6.14
C ALA A 40 -9.77 -7.15 -4.82
N LYS A 41 -10.28 -8.01 -3.93
CA LYS A 41 -9.67 -8.34 -2.63
C LYS A 41 -8.73 -9.54 -2.75
N THR A 42 -7.58 -9.46 -2.09
CA THR A 42 -6.52 -10.49 -2.07
C THR A 42 -5.97 -10.58 -0.65
N GLN A 43 -6.01 -11.76 -0.04
CA GLN A 43 -5.58 -11.95 1.35
C GLN A 43 -4.29 -12.76 1.45
N GLY A 44 -3.42 -12.38 2.38
CA GLY A 44 -2.19 -13.08 2.72
C GLY A 44 -0.98 -12.65 1.88
N ALA A 45 0.19 -12.62 2.51
CA ALA A 45 1.42 -12.08 1.93
C ALA A 45 1.78 -12.68 0.55
N GLN A 46 1.67 -14.00 0.40
CA GLN A 46 1.99 -14.70 -0.85
C GLN A 46 1.04 -14.35 -1.99
N ALA A 47 -0.27 -14.32 -1.72
CA ALA A 47 -1.27 -13.97 -2.72
C ALA A 47 -1.15 -12.49 -3.13
N ILE A 48 -0.87 -11.61 -2.16
CA ILE A 48 -0.62 -10.19 -2.42
C ILE A 48 0.62 -10.02 -3.31
N ALA A 49 1.73 -10.67 -2.99
CA ALA A 49 2.94 -10.62 -3.80
C ALA A 49 2.69 -11.12 -5.24
N ALA A 50 1.96 -12.23 -5.39
CA ALA A 50 1.56 -12.75 -6.70
C ALA A 50 0.68 -11.76 -7.47
N LYS A 51 -0.29 -11.12 -6.80
CA LYS A 51 -1.16 -10.10 -7.41
C LYS A 51 -0.37 -8.87 -7.88
N LEU A 52 0.60 -8.41 -7.09
CA LEU A 52 1.46 -7.28 -7.46
C LEU A 52 2.38 -7.66 -8.63
N ALA A 53 2.90 -8.89 -8.66
CA ALA A 53 3.70 -9.40 -9.78
C ALA A 53 2.89 -9.59 -11.07
N SER A 54 1.59 -9.87 -10.97
CA SER A 54 0.70 -10.08 -12.12
C SER A 54 0.19 -8.78 -12.75
N LEU A 55 0.57 -7.61 -12.25
CA LEU A 55 0.15 -6.33 -12.83
C LEU A 55 0.70 -6.21 -14.26
N PRO A 56 -0.05 -5.61 -15.20
CA PRO A 56 0.28 -5.61 -16.63
C PRO A 56 1.40 -4.61 -16.98
N PHE A 57 2.39 -4.44 -16.12
CA PHE A 57 3.56 -3.60 -16.33
C PHE A 57 4.78 -4.17 -15.61
N GLN A 58 5.92 -4.11 -16.28
CA GLN A 58 7.19 -4.59 -15.73
C GLN A 58 7.89 -3.46 -14.97
N GLN A 59 8.22 -2.38 -15.68
CA GLN A 59 8.91 -1.21 -15.14
C GLN A 59 7.92 -0.08 -14.85
N CYS A 60 8.02 0.46 -13.63
CA CYS A 60 7.25 1.61 -13.18
C CYS A 60 8.08 2.48 -12.24
N MET A 61 7.66 3.72 -12.07
CA MET A 61 8.23 4.65 -11.10
C MET A 61 7.11 5.40 -10.39
N HIS A 62 7.06 5.28 -9.07
CA HIS A 62 6.13 6.03 -8.24
C HIS A 62 6.72 7.41 -7.90
N ASN A 63 5.96 8.46 -8.18
CA ASN A 63 6.23 9.82 -7.74
C ASN A 63 5.24 10.19 -6.64
N ILE A 64 5.72 10.28 -5.41
CA ILE A 64 4.88 10.56 -4.24
C ILE A 64 4.65 12.07 -4.13
N SER A 65 3.37 12.47 -4.05
CA SER A 65 2.96 13.87 -3.91
C SER A 65 2.70 14.23 -2.45
N THR A 66 1.88 13.45 -1.74
CA THR A 66 1.58 13.66 -0.32
C THR A 66 1.65 12.36 0.46
N VAL A 67 2.02 12.48 1.73
CA VAL A 67 2.00 11.41 2.73
C VAL A 67 1.40 12.02 3.99
N ASP A 68 0.20 11.56 4.33
CA ASP A 68 -0.57 12.06 5.46
C ASP A 68 -0.77 10.89 6.45
N CYS A 69 -0.29 11.04 7.67
CA CYS A 69 -0.36 10.00 8.70
C CYS A 69 -1.33 10.39 9.81
N GLN A 70 -2.18 9.45 10.22
CA GLN A 70 -3.08 9.62 11.35
C GLN A 70 -2.99 8.42 12.30
N PRO A 71 -3.10 8.61 13.63
CA PRO A 71 -3.24 7.51 14.57
C PRO A 71 -4.50 6.69 14.25
N SER A 72 -4.38 5.37 14.24
CA SER A 72 -5.48 4.45 14.00
C SER A 72 -5.88 3.72 15.29
N GLY A 73 -6.95 4.23 15.90
CA GLY A 73 -7.59 3.64 17.06
C GLY A 73 -6.78 3.63 18.36
N PRO A 74 -7.38 3.12 19.45
CA PRO A 74 -6.76 3.09 20.78
C PRO A 74 -5.61 2.07 20.89
N ALA A 75 -5.45 1.20 19.89
CA ALA A 75 -4.51 0.08 19.89
C ALA A 75 -3.08 0.41 19.45
N GLY A 76 -2.81 1.67 19.08
CA GLY A 76 -1.45 2.09 18.72
C GLY A 76 -1.05 1.83 17.27
N GLY A 77 -2.00 1.80 16.34
CA GLY A 77 -1.71 1.77 14.90
C GLY A 77 -1.63 3.16 14.27
N MET A 78 -1.27 3.20 13.00
CA MET A 78 -1.35 4.37 12.12
C MET A 78 -2.08 4.02 10.84
N VAL A 79 -2.74 4.99 10.22
CA VAL A 79 -3.22 4.92 8.84
C VAL A 79 -2.48 5.99 8.06
N VAL A 80 -1.87 5.59 6.96
CA VAL A 80 -1.10 6.47 6.08
C VAL A 80 -1.85 6.59 4.76
N PHE A 81 -2.30 7.79 4.43
CA PHE A 81 -2.82 8.11 3.10
C PHE A 81 -1.67 8.61 2.23
N VAL A 82 -1.56 8.05 1.04
CA VAL A 82 -0.55 8.43 0.04
C VAL A 82 -1.27 8.87 -1.22
N SER A 83 -0.86 10.00 -1.79
CA SER A 83 -1.24 10.41 -3.14
C SER A 83 -0.01 10.57 -4.02
N GLY A 84 -0.15 10.32 -5.31
CA GLY A 84 0.97 10.41 -6.23
C GLY A 84 0.63 10.11 -7.68
N SER A 85 1.67 9.87 -8.46
CA SER A 85 1.56 9.38 -9.83
C SER A 85 2.47 8.19 -10.09
N LEU A 86 2.03 7.31 -10.99
CA LEU A 86 2.73 6.13 -11.44
C LEU A 86 3.13 6.35 -12.90
N GLN A 87 4.42 6.48 -13.16
CA GLN A 87 4.96 6.54 -14.51
C GLN A 87 5.26 5.12 -14.98
N LEU A 88 4.64 4.69 -16.07
CA LEU A 88 4.91 3.40 -16.72
C LEU A 88 5.89 3.59 -17.88
N ALA A 89 6.74 2.58 -18.12
CA ALA A 89 7.67 2.62 -19.24
C ALA A 89 6.89 2.62 -20.58
N GLY A 90 7.18 3.58 -21.44
CA GLY A 90 6.53 3.72 -22.75
C GLY A 90 5.23 4.54 -22.74
N GLU A 91 4.71 4.93 -21.58
CA GLU A 91 3.55 5.83 -21.48
C GLU A 91 3.98 7.29 -21.34
N GLN A 92 3.32 8.20 -22.06
CA GLN A 92 3.64 9.64 -21.96
C GLN A 92 3.06 10.30 -20.71
N HIS A 93 1.96 9.79 -20.19
CA HIS A 93 1.21 10.43 -19.11
C HIS A 93 1.25 9.57 -17.85
N PRO A 94 1.73 10.11 -16.71
CA PRO A 94 1.66 9.42 -15.43
C PRO A 94 0.22 9.14 -15.00
N LEU A 95 -0.04 7.95 -14.48
CA LEU A 95 -1.32 7.57 -13.90
C LEU A 95 -1.43 8.10 -12.47
N LYS A 96 -2.47 8.85 -12.14
CA LYS A 96 -2.68 9.29 -10.75
C LYS A 96 -3.13 8.12 -9.89
N PHE A 97 -2.69 8.09 -8.64
CA PHE A 97 -3.15 7.10 -7.68
C PHE A 97 -3.31 7.72 -6.28
N SER A 98 -4.13 7.07 -5.46
CA SER A 98 -4.09 7.19 -4.01
C SER A 98 -4.11 5.80 -3.37
N GLN A 99 -3.55 5.71 -2.18
CA GLN A 99 -3.42 4.46 -1.44
C GLN A 99 -3.45 4.71 0.07
N ASP A 100 -4.34 4.02 0.76
CA ASP A 100 -4.34 3.92 2.22
C ASP A 100 -3.50 2.72 2.67
N ILE A 101 -2.63 2.93 3.65
CA ILE A 101 -1.76 1.90 4.22
C ILE A 101 -1.87 1.95 5.75
N PRO A 102 -2.56 0.98 6.39
CA PRO A 102 -2.49 0.82 7.82
C PRO A 102 -1.11 0.25 8.20
N ILE A 103 -0.43 0.92 9.14
CA ILE A 103 0.80 0.45 9.77
C ILE A 103 0.45 0.06 11.20
N LEU A 104 0.63 -1.20 11.54
CA LEU A 104 0.41 -1.70 12.89
C LEU A 104 1.78 -1.84 13.56
N ASP A 105 1.94 -1.28 14.76
CA ASP A 105 3.09 -1.59 15.60
C ASP A 105 2.90 -2.99 16.21
N GLY A 106 3.98 -3.76 16.33
CA GLY A 106 3.92 -5.21 16.50
C GLY A 106 3.26 -5.72 17.80
N ALA A 107 2.61 -6.89 17.66
CA ALA A 107 2.28 -7.91 18.67
C ALA A 107 0.97 -7.79 19.49
N TYR A 108 0.06 -8.74 19.20
CA TYR A 108 -1.04 -9.27 20.01
C TYR A 108 -1.93 -8.29 20.79
N MET A 109 -3.13 -8.04 20.25
CA MET A 109 -4.30 -7.74 21.07
C MET A 109 -5.27 -8.92 20.99
N LEU A 110 -5.26 -9.74 22.03
CA LEU A 110 -6.32 -10.70 22.35
C LEU A 110 -7.60 -9.91 22.65
N LEU A 111 -8.42 -9.66 21.64
CA LEU A 111 -9.85 -9.36 21.81
C LEU A 111 -10.64 -10.17 20.78
N PRO A 112 -11.74 -10.85 21.19
CA PRO A 112 -12.55 -11.63 20.27
C PRO A 112 -13.40 -10.70 19.39
N GLU A 113 -13.23 -10.86 18.08
CA GLU A 113 -14.09 -10.40 16.96
C GLU A 113 -14.08 -8.89 16.57
N PRO A 114 -14.25 -8.52 15.27
CA PRO A 114 -14.39 -9.35 14.05
C PRO A 114 -13.19 -9.23 13.07
N PRO A 115 -13.09 -10.10 12.04
CA PRO A 115 -11.92 -10.21 11.16
C PRO A 115 -12.01 -9.23 9.98
N HIS A 116 -11.96 -7.92 10.22
CA HIS A 116 -11.91 -6.97 9.11
C HIS A 116 -10.85 -5.89 9.35
N VAL A 117 -9.60 -6.23 9.02
CA VAL A 117 -8.65 -5.20 8.58
C VAL A 117 -9.14 -4.74 7.20
N TRP A 118 -9.78 -3.57 7.17
CA TRP A 118 -10.23 -2.94 5.94
C TRP A 118 -9.01 -2.33 5.23
N LEU A 119 -8.56 -2.93 4.14
CA LEU A 119 -7.76 -2.22 3.15
C LEU A 119 -8.70 -1.66 2.08
N THR A 120 -8.81 -0.34 1.98
CA THR A 120 -9.45 0.31 0.85
C THR A 120 -8.36 0.99 0.04
N LYS A 121 -8.05 0.45 -1.15
CA LYS A 121 -7.32 1.20 -2.17
C LYS A 121 -8.35 1.82 -3.09
N HIS A 122 -8.35 3.14 -3.19
CA HIS A 122 -9.09 3.83 -4.25
C HIS A 122 -8.08 4.26 -5.30
N VAL A 123 -7.87 3.45 -6.33
CA VAL A 123 -7.21 3.95 -7.53
C VAL A 123 -8.32 4.59 -8.35
N SER A 124 -8.47 5.90 -8.26
CA SER A 124 -9.16 6.60 -9.33
C SER A 124 -8.18 6.70 -10.50
N GLN A 125 -8.29 5.80 -11.48
CA GLN A 125 -8.07 6.25 -12.85
C GLN A 125 -9.06 7.41 -13.05
N VAL A 126 -8.55 8.64 -13.05
CA VAL A 126 -9.27 9.71 -13.75
C VAL A 126 -9.15 9.31 -15.22
N GLY A 127 -10.18 8.58 -15.68
CA GLY A 127 -10.21 7.98 -17.00
C GLY A 127 -9.97 9.03 -18.08
N VAL A 128 -9.15 8.66 -19.06
CA VAL A 128 -9.21 9.26 -20.38
C VAL A 128 -9.92 8.21 -21.25
N PHE A 129 -11.20 8.41 -21.49
CA PHE A 129 -11.88 7.93 -22.69
C PHE A 129 -11.96 9.10 -23.67
#